data_AF-A0A177B1G1-F1
#
_entry.id   AF-A0A177B1G1-F1
#
_cell.length_a   1.000
_cell.length_b   1.000
_cell.length_c   1.000
_cell.angle_alpha   90.00
_cell.angle_beta   90.00
_cell.angle_gamma   90.00
#
_symmetry.space_group_name_H-M   'P 1'
#
loop_
_entity.id
_entity.type
_entity.pdbx_description
1 polymer ?
#
loop_
_entity_poly.entity_id
_entity_poly.type
_entity_poly.pdbx_seq_one_letter_code
_entity_poly.pdbx_strand_id
1 'polypeptide(L)'
;MFVLETFKDEIEIKPYQFGSNLKQQIALIINKKFSNLVIYNVGLAMLLHDIINIEKNVIMTGSASCYCLVKFRLVIFRPAISEIITGRIYKSTKDGVYVTINFFQDILIRPEHCQQPYRFDDIEKLWVWEYSDDNSDEEAETQEKHDMFMELNQEIRLRVIDETFTKLNPSEIDKGVPYQLSGSINEYGLGLVSWWQNV
;
A
#
# COMPACT_ATOMS: atom_id res chain seq x y z
N MET A 1 4.89 0.82 -9.09
CA MET A 1 4.43 0.12 -7.87
C MET A 1 5.60 -0.23 -6.96
N PHE A 2 6.60 -0.97 -7.45
CA PHE A 2 7.77 -1.35 -6.65
C PHE A 2 9.02 -0.58 -7.09
N VAL A 3 9.86 -0.20 -6.13
CA VAL A 3 11.14 0.47 -6.34
C VAL A 3 12.26 -0.29 -5.63
N LEU A 4 13.48 -0.19 -6.17
CA LEU A 4 14.67 -0.75 -5.53
C LEU A 4 15.40 0.36 -4.79
N GLU A 5 15.51 0.22 -3.47
CA GLU A 5 16.20 1.18 -2.63
C GLU A 5 17.46 0.55 -2.04
N THR A 6 18.54 1.33 -2.05
CA THR A 6 19.85 0.87 -1.57
C THR A 6 20.06 1.26 -0.12
N PHE A 7 20.33 0.28 0.72
CA PHE A 7 20.58 0.46 2.15
C PHE A 7 22.00 0.05 2.52
N LYS A 8 22.49 0.64 3.61
CA LYS A 8 23.73 0.27 4.28
C LYS A 8 23.42 0.00 5.74
N ASP A 9 23.69 -1.21 6.21
CA ASP A 9 23.37 -1.62 7.58
C ASP A 9 24.44 -2.56 8.14
N GLU A 10 24.54 -2.59 9.46
CA GLU A 10 25.44 -3.47 10.20
C GLU A 10 24.67 -4.72 10.64
N ILE A 11 25.15 -5.88 10.20
CA ILE A 11 24.52 -7.17 10.44
C ILE A 11 25.37 -7.97 11.42
N GLU A 12 24.77 -8.32 12.56
CA GLU A 12 25.37 -9.21 13.54
C GLU A 12 25.13 -10.68 13.15
N ILE A 13 26.21 -11.45 13.08
CA ILE A 13 26.19 -12.90 12.86
C ILE A 13 26.70 -13.59 14.11
N LYS A 14 25.87 -14.45 14.70
CA LYS A 14 26.20 -15.13 15.95
C LYS A 14 27.11 -16.34 15.71
N PRO A 15 27.92 -16.74 16.71
CA PRO A 15 28.90 -17.83 16.55
C PRO A 15 28.31 -19.17 16.08
N TYR A 16 27.10 -19.52 16.54
CA TYR A 16 26.44 -20.76 16.14
C TYR A 16 25.98 -20.77 14.66
N GLN A 17 25.98 -19.62 13.98
CA GLN A 17 25.66 -19.51 12.56
C GLN A 17 26.91 -19.62 11.67
N PHE A 18 28.11 -19.65 12.29
CA PHE A 18 29.37 -19.80 11.58
C PHE A 18 29.47 -21.19 10.93
N GLY A 19 30.02 -21.25 9.71
CA GLY A 19 30.16 -22.48 8.92
C GLY A 19 29.07 -22.69 7.86
N SER A 20 27.96 -21.95 7.93
CA SER A 20 26.99 -21.88 6.84
C SER A 20 27.37 -20.82 5.79
N ASN A 21 26.70 -20.82 4.63
CA ASN A 21 26.99 -19.83 3.59
C ASN A 21 26.69 -18.41 4.09
N LEU A 22 27.75 -17.59 4.24
CA LEU A 22 27.68 -16.23 4.78
C LEU A 22 26.63 -15.37 4.09
N LYS A 23 26.54 -15.44 2.76
CA LYS A 23 25.57 -14.65 1.99
C LYS A 23 24.13 -15.05 2.32
N GLN A 24 23.87 -16.35 2.51
CA GLN A 24 22.54 -16.85 2.87
C GLN A 24 22.13 -16.42 4.28
N GLN A 25 23.06 -16.45 5.24
CA GLN A 25 22.79 -15.98 6.60
C GLN A 25 22.50 -14.49 6.64
N ILE A 26 23.31 -13.67 5.95
CA ILE A 26 23.08 -12.23 5.83
C ILE A 26 21.72 -11.97 5.20
N ALA A 27 21.38 -12.67 4.11
CA ALA A 27 20.09 -12.52 3.46
C ALA A 27 18.92 -12.85 4.40
N LEU A 28 19.02 -13.92 5.18
CA LEU A 28 18.00 -14.32 6.15
C LEU A 28 17.84 -13.30 7.28
N ILE A 29 18.95 -12.75 7.79
CA ILE A 29 18.92 -11.74 8.86
C ILE A 29 18.32 -10.43 8.33
N ILE A 30 18.70 -9.99 7.13
CA ILE A 30 18.13 -8.79 6.49
C ILE A 30 16.63 -8.96 6.27
N ASN A 31 16.20 -10.07 5.67
CA ASN A 31 14.77 -10.33 5.48
C ASN A 31 14.02 -10.35 6.81
N LYS A 32 14.57 -10.98 7.85
CA LYS A 32 13.94 -10.98 9.18
C LYS A 32 13.86 -9.58 9.81
N LYS A 33 14.83 -8.71 9.54
CA LYS A 33 14.90 -7.35 10.10
C LYS A 33 14.01 -6.36 9.36
N PHE A 34 13.91 -6.47 8.04
CA PHE A 34 13.25 -5.46 7.20
C PHE A 34 11.92 -5.90 6.58
N SER A 35 11.60 -7.20 6.53
CA SER A 35 10.34 -7.66 5.95
C SER A 35 9.15 -7.07 6.69
N ASN A 36 8.19 -6.56 5.93
CA ASN A 36 6.95 -5.95 6.42
C ASN A 36 7.17 -4.72 7.32
N LEU A 37 8.31 -4.05 7.18
CA LEU A 37 8.62 -2.82 7.91
C LEU A 37 8.35 -1.60 7.03
N VAL A 38 7.60 -0.63 7.56
CA VAL A 38 7.44 0.68 6.91
C VAL A 38 8.64 1.56 7.25
N ILE A 39 9.41 1.93 6.24
CA ILE A 39 10.56 2.81 6.36
C ILE A 39 10.09 4.23 6.00
N TYR A 40 10.26 5.16 6.94
CA TYR A 40 9.83 6.55 6.79
C TYR A 40 10.43 7.21 5.54
N ASN A 41 9.59 7.88 4.75
CA ASN A 41 9.92 8.50 3.45
C ASN A 41 10.45 7.55 2.36
N VAL A 42 10.37 6.23 2.58
CA VAL A 42 10.83 5.23 1.62
C VAL A 42 9.68 4.32 1.17
N GLY A 43 8.89 3.77 2.10
CA GLY A 43 7.75 2.90 1.80
C GLY A 43 7.75 1.60 2.59
N LEU A 44 6.94 0.62 2.16
CA LEU A 44 6.86 -0.69 2.80
C LEU A 44 7.96 -1.62 2.25
N ALA A 45 8.85 -2.09 3.12
CA ALA A 45 9.88 -3.04 2.75
C ALA A 45 9.31 -4.46 2.61
N MET A 46 9.48 -5.04 1.42
CA MET A 46 8.96 -6.36 1.10
C MET A 46 10.01 -7.44 1.35
N LEU A 47 11.08 -7.44 0.55
CA LEU A 47 12.11 -8.47 0.58
C LEU A 47 13.45 -7.96 0.05
N LEU A 48 14.52 -8.65 0.41
CA LEU A 48 15.85 -8.44 -0.13
C LEU A 48 15.92 -8.84 -1.60
N HIS A 49 16.32 -7.89 -2.45
CA HIS A 49 16.58 -8.15 -3.87
C HIS A 49 17.96 -8.77 -4.06
N ASP A 50 19.01 -8.06 -3.65
CA ASP A 50 20.39 -8.51 -3.76
C ASP A 50 21.34 -7.82 -2.78
N ILE A 51 22.51 -8.42 -2.60
CA ILE A 51 23.60 -7.88 -1.79
C ILE A 51 24.66 -7.34 -2.75
N ILE A 52 24.85 -6.03 -2.77
CA ILE A 52 25.82 -5.35 -3.64
C ILE A 52 27.24 -5.58 -3.13
N ASN A 53 27.46 -5.35 -1.83
CA ASN A 53 28.79 -5.45 -1.25
C ASN A 53 28.73 -5.87 0.22
N ILE A 54 29.73 -6.66 0.62
CA ILE A 54 30.00 -7.02 2.01
C ILE A 54 31.38 -6.46 2.30
N GLU A 55 31.45 -5.41 3.12
CA GLU A 55 32.70 -4.67 3.35
C GLU A 55 33.62 -5.42 4.33
N LYS A 56 33.47 -5.17 5.64
CA LYS A 56 34.40 -5.65 6.66
C LYS A 56 33.67 -6.44 7.74
N ASN A 57 34.32 -7.52 8.16
CA ASN A 57 33.92 -8.36 9.27
C ASN A 57 34.75 -7.95 10.49
N VAL A 58 34.10 -7.46 11.55
CA VAL A 58 34.74 -7.16 12.82
C VAL A 58 34.19 -8.13 13.87
N ILE A 59 35.07 -8.87 14.51
CA ILE A 59 34.68 -9.73 15.64
C ILE A 59 34.69 -8.85 16.89
N MET A 60 33.55 -8.74 17.54
CA MET A 60 33.45 -7.99 18.78
C MET A 60 34.06 -8.78 19.93
N THR A 61 35.01 -8.19 20.65
CA THR A 61 35.58 -8.78 21.85
C THR A 61 34.53 -8.81 22.96
N GLY A 62 34.21 -10.00 23.47
CA GLY A 62 33.22 -10.21 24.54
C GLY A 62 32.04 -11.09 24.10
N SER A 63 31.33 -10.72 23.03
CA SER A 63 30.21 -11.53 22.49
C SER A 63 30.65 -12.61 21.50
N ALA A 64 31.86 -12.49 20.94
CA ALA A 64 32.37 -13.32 19.85
C ALA A 64 31.50 -13.29 18.57
N SER A 65 30.51 -12.40 18.48
CA SER A 65 29.73 -12.17 17.26
C SER A 65 30.56 -11.46 16.20
N CYS A 66 30.28 -11.79 14.94
CA CYS A 66 30.87 -11.12 13.79
C CYS A 66 29.91 -10.05 13.28
N TYR A 67 30.37 -8.81 13.23
CA TYR A 67 29.62 -7.68 12.69
C TYR A 67 30.10 -7.39 11.27
N CYS A 68 29.17 -7.41 10.32
CA CYS A 68 29.44 -7.23 8.90
C CYS A 68 28.70 -6.00 8.41
N LEU A 69 29.43 -5.06 7.80
CA LEU A 69 28.83 -3.90 7.16
C LEU A 69 28.42 -4.26 5.72
N VAL A 70 27.11 -4.25 5.45
CA VAL A 70 26.55 -4.76 4.19
C VAL A 70 25.81 -3.64 3.45
N LYS A 71 26.06 -3.54 2.15
CA LYS A 71 25.28 -2.73 1.20
C LYS A 71 24.39 -3.64 0.37
N PHE A 72 23.10 -3.40 0.37
CA PHE A 72 22.10 -4.26 -0.27
C PHE A 72 20.92 -3.45 -0.81
N ARG A 73 20.13 -4.05 -1.70
CA ARG A 73 18.91 -3.44 -2.24
C ARG A 73 17.68 -4.17 -1.74
N LEU A 74 16.70 -3.43 -1.26
CA LEU A 74 15.38 -3.99 -0.92
C LEU A 74 14.38 -3.65 -2.01
N VAL A 75 13.46 -4.58 -2.26
CA VAL A 75 12.22 -4.30 -2.98
C VAL A 75 11.31 -3.56 -2.01
N ILE A 76 11.00 -2.31 -2.33
CA ILE A 76 10.09 -1.46 -1.56
C ILE A 76 8.80 -1.28 -2.34
N PHE A 77 7.66 -1.47 -1.68
CA PHE A 77 6.37 -1.05 -2.20
C PHE A 77 6.19 0.44 -1.92
N ARG A 78 6.23 1.22 -3.00
CA ARG A 78 5.98 2.66 -3.02
C ARG A 78 5.43 3.01 -4.41
N PRO A 79 4.10 2.95 -4.60
CA PRO A 79 3.51 3.30 -5.88
C PRO A 79 3.75 4.77 -6.20
N ALA A 80 3.90 5.07 -7.49
CA ALA A 80 4.10 6.44 -7.92
C ALA A 80 2.78 7.21 -7.87
N ILE A 81 2.87 8.53 -7.67
CA ILE A 81 1.73 9.42 -7.84
C ILE A 81 1.22 9.28 -9.28
N SER A 82 -0.10 9.26 -9.44
CA SER A 82 -0.84 8.99 -10.68
C SER A 82 -0.78 7.55 -11.21
N GLU A 83 -0.16 6.61 -10.48
CA GLU A 83 -0.21 5.19 -10.85
C GLU A 83 -1.60 4.60 -10.60
N ILE A 84 -2.09 3.76 -11.52
CA ILE A 84 -3.36 3.06 -11.38
C ILE A 84 -3.12 1.70 -10.73
N ILE A 85 -3.83 1.42 -9.64
CA ILE A 85 -3.75 0.18 -8.88
C ILE A 85 -5.13 -0.46 -8.83
N THR A 86 -5.18 -1.79 -8.87
CA THR A 86 -6.40 -2.55 -8.63
C THR A 86 -6.33 -3.17 -7.24
N GLY A 87 -7.36 -2.95 -6.43
CA GLY A 87 -7.49 -3.51 -5.09
C GLY A 87 -8.91 -3.99 -4.83
N ARG A 88 -9.19 -4.33 -3.57
CA ARG A 88 -10.52 -4.74 -3.12
C ARG A 88 -10.99 -3.84 -2.00
N ILE A 89 -12.27 -3.48 -2.00
CA ILE A 89 -12.87 -2.74 -0.90
C ILE A 89 -12.99 -3.69 0.29
N TYR A 90 -12.41 -3.35 1.44
CA TYR A 90 -12.56 -4.18 2.65
C TYR A 90 -13.41 -3.50 3.73
N LYS A 91 -13.50 -2.17 3.69
CA LYS A 91 -14.27 -1.39 4.66
C LYS A 91 -14.78 -0.11 4.01
N SER A 92 -16.00 0.27 4.37
CA SER A 92 -16.62 1.54 3.97
C SER A 92 -17.06 2.28 5.24
N THR A 93 -16.71 3.56 5.35
CA THR A 93 -17.16 4.45 6.44
C THR A 93 -17.53 5.81 5.88
N LYS A 94 -18.07 6.70 6.73
CA LYS A 94 -18.32 8.10 6.37
C LYS A 94 -17.04 8.88 6.02
N ASP A 95 -15.88 8.41 6.47
CA ASP A 95 -14.58 9.02 6.14
C ASP A 95 -14.11 8.67 4.73
N GLY A 96 -14.66 7.60 4.13
CA GLY A 96 -14.34 7.15 2.79
C GLY A 96 -14.37 5.64 2.61
N VAL A 97 -13.84 5.20 1.47
CA VAL A 97 -13.71 3.79 1.08
C VAL A 97 -12.29 3.33 1.34
N TYR A 98 -12.14 2.26 2.12
CA TYR A 98 -10.85 1.65 2.40
C TYR A 98 -10.61 0.47 1.47
N VAL A 99 -9.46 0.51 0.82
CA VAL A 99 -9.05 -0.47 -0.19
C VAL A 99 -7.83 -1.23 0.30
N THR A 100 -7.85 -2.55 0.09
CA THR A 100 -6.73 -3.45 0.36
C THR A 100 -6.21 -4.07 -0.92
N ILE A 101 -4.90 -4.30 -0.95
CA ILE A 101 -4.17 -4.95 -2.02
C ILE A 101 -3.33 -6.09 -1.43
N ASN A 102 -3.96 -7.21 -1.07
CA ASN A 102 -3.32 -8.41 -0.52
C ASN A 102 -2.41 -8.16 0.70
N PHE A 103 -1.21 -7.62 0.51
CA PHE A 103 -0.20 -7.32 1.52
C PHE A 103 -0.27 -5.90 2.11
N PHE A 104 -1.06 -4.98 1.56
CA PHE A 104 -1.18 -3.60 2.07
C PHE A 104 -2.64 -3.14 2.12
N GLN A 105 -3.07 -2.58 3.25
CA GLN A 105 -4.49 -2.26 3.51
C GLN A 105 -4.77 -0.77 3.71
N ASP A 106 -3.74 0.05 3.85
CA ASP A 106 -3.88 1.44 4.26
C ASP A 106 -4.05 2.37 3.05
N ILE A 107 -4.99 2.05 2.16
CA ILE A 107 -5.39 2.88 1.02
C ILE A 107 -6.77 3.47 1.30
N LEU A 108 -6.87 4.80 1.33
CA LEU A 108 -8.11 5.53 1.59
C LEU A 108 -8.53 6.33 0.35
N ILE A 109 -9.77 6.13 -0.07
CA ILE A 109 -10.43 6.97 -1.08
C ILE A 109 -11.43 7.85 -0.33
N ARG A 110 -11.11 9.13 -0.20
CA ARG A 110 -12.00 10.08 0.44
C ARG A 110 -13.15 10.48 -0.49
N PRO A 111 -14.29 10.92 0.04
CA PRO A 111 -15.47 11.26 -0.75
C PRO A 111 -15.19 12.35 -1.79
N GLU A 112 -14.30 13.29 -1.49
CA GLU A 112 -13.93 14.37 -2.43
C GLU A 112 -13.24 13.84 -3.71
N HIS A 113 -12.72 12.61 -3.67
CA HIS A 113 -12.05 11.94 -4.78
C HIS A 113 -12.88 10.80 -5.39
N CYS A 114 -14.14 10.67 -4.98
CA CYS A 114 -15.12 9.78 -5.60
C CYS A 114 -15.76 10.44 -6.83
N GLN A 115 -16.43 9.63 -7.66
CA GLN A 115 -17.20 10.11 -8.80
C GLN A 115 -18.41 10.92 -8.31
N GLN A 116 -18.68 12.05 -8.98
CA GLN A 116 -19.82 12.90 -8.64
C GLN A 116 -21.00 12.61 -9.58
N PRO A 117 -22.25 12.70 -9.08
CA PRO A 117 -22.64 12.88 -7.67
C PRO A 117 -22.53 11.60 -6.83
N TYR A 118 -22.13 11.75 -5.56
CA TYR A 118 -22.00 10.63 -4.61
C TYR A 118 -22.86 10.83 -3.37
N ARG A 119 -23.30 9.72 -2.75
CA ARG A 119 -24.05 9.69 -1.50
C ARG A 119 -23.54 8.57 -0.60
N PHE A 120 -23.52 8.80 0.71
CA PHE A 120 -23.30 7.73 1.69
C PHE A 120 -24.66 7.22 2.17
N ASP A 121 -24.89 5.92 2.03
CA ASP A 121 -26.07 5.28 2.60
C ASP A 121 -25.79 4.90 4.07
N ASP A 122 -26.49 5.52 5.02
CA ASP A 122 -26.33 5.25 6.45
C ASP A 122 -26.85 3.88 6.89
N ILE A 123 -27.77 3.29 6.13
CA ILE A 123 -28.38 1.99 6.42
C ILE A 123 -27.43 0.89 5.97
N GLU A 124 -27.03 0.92 4.70
CA GLU A 124 -26.13 -0.08 4.11
C GLU A 124 -24.65 0.17 4.45
N LYS A 125 -24.31 1.38 4.89
CA LYS A 125 -22.94 1.86 5.15
C LYS A 125 -22.03 1.78 3.92
N LEU A 126 -22.62 1.93 2.73
CA LEU A 126 -21.94 1.90 1.45
C LEU A 126 -21.96 3.29 0.80
N TRP A 127 -20.93 3.57 0.01
CA TRP A 127 -20.94 4.71 -0.89
C TRP A 127 -21.67 4.35 -2.17
N VAL A 128 -22.50 5.27 -2.63
CA VAL A 128 -23.31 5.16 -3.84
C VAL A 128 -22.86 6.24 -4.81
N TRP A 129 -22.61 5.85 -6.05
CA TRP A 129 -22.48 6.77 -7.17
C TRP A 129 -23.83 6.84 -7.88
N GLU A 130 -24.40 8.04 -7.95
CA GLU A 130 -25.67 8.28 -8.65
C GLU A 130 -25.33 8.83 -10.04
N TYR A 131 -25.74 8.14 -11.11
CA TYR A 131 -25.58 8.66 -12.47
C TYR A 131 -26.95 8.82 -13.13
N SER A 132 -27.12 9.94 -13.84
CA SER A 132 -28.27 10.20 -14.69
C SER A 132 -27.84 10.10 -16.15
N ASP A 133 -28.58 9.31 -16.95
CA ASP A 133 -28.38 9.29 -18.38
C ASP A 133 -28.84 10.63 -18.99
N ASP A 134 -27.88 11.51 -19.28
CA ASP A 134 -28.15 12.81 -19.93
C ASP A 134 -28.49 12.66 -21.44
N ASN A 135 -28.54 11.43 -21.97
CA ASN A 135 -28.70 11.13 -23.40
C ASN A 135 -30.12 10.72 -23.82
N SER A 136 -31.13 10.81 -22.94
CA SER A 136 -32.52 10.65 -23.37
C SER A 136 -33.10 12.02 -23.75
N ASP A 137 -33.27 12.25 -25.06
CA ASP A 137 -34.06 13.35 -25.64
C ASP A 137 -35.58 13.20 -25.33
N GLU A 138 -35.95 12.37 -24.35
CA GLU A 138 -37.32 12.10 -23.94
C GLU A 138 -37.62 12.87 -22.66
N GLU A 139 -38.49 13.86 -22.82
CA GLU A 139 -39.34 14.55 -21.84
C GLU A 139 -39.00 14.36 -20.34
N ALA A 140 -38.76 15.50 -19.68
CA ALA A 140 -38.22 15.72 -18.33
C ALA A 140 -38.94 15.09 -17.11
N GLU A 141 -39.66 13.98 -17.24
CA GLU A 141 -40.46 13.39 -16.15
C GLU A 141 -39.95 12.04 -15.62
N THR A 142 -39.03 11.36 -16.31
CA THR A 142 -38.43 10.10 -15.81
C THR A 142 -36.92 10.03 -16.10
N GLN A 143 -36.14 10.88 -15.43
CA GLN A 143 -34.71 10.62 -15.28
C GLN A 143 -34.54 9.36 -14.43
N GLU A 144 -34.31 8.21 -15.08
CA GLU A 144 -33.91 7.01 -14.37
C GLU A 144 -32.53 7.27 -13.74
N LYS A 145 -32.53 7.44 -12.42
CA LYS A 145 -31.29 7.53 -11.65
C LYS A 145 -30.78 6.13 -11.42
N HIS A 146 -29.54 5.88 -11.85
CA HIS A 146 -28.86 4.63 -11.58
C HIS A 146 -27.99 4.77 -10.34
N ASP A 147 -28.37 4.06 -9.27
CA ASP A 147 -27.62 3.98 -8.03
C ASP A 147 -26.62 2.82 -8.11
N MET A 148 -25.34 3.14 -8.22
CA MET A 148 -24.25 2.17 -8.29
C MET A 148 -23.56 2.07 -6.93
N PHE A 149 -23.78 0.95 -6.23
CA PHE A 149 -23.24 0.71 -4.89
C PHE A 149 -21.79 0.23 -4.94
N MET A 150 -20.94 0.80 -4.08
CA MET A 150 -19.57 0.33 -3.84
C MET A 150 -19.56 -0.79 -2.80
N GLU A 151 -19.90 -2.00 -3.22
CA GLU A 151 -19.97 -3.16 -2.33
C GLU A 151 -18.61 -3.61 -1.79
N LEU A 152 -18.64 -4.20 -0.59
CA LEU A 152 -17.46 -4.81 0.01
C LEU A 152 -16.98 -6.03 -0.81
N ASN A 153 -15.68 -6.27 -0.76
CA ASN A 153 -14.95 -7.33 -1.46
C ASN A 153 -14.96 -7.25 -3.00
N GLN A 154 -15.57 -6.24 -3.60
CA GLN A 154 -15.47 -6.02 -5.04
C GLN A 154 -14.13 -5.41 -5.43
N GLU A 155 -13.70 -5.70 -6.66
CA GLU A 155 -12.46 -5.17 -7.24
C GLU A 155 -12.67 -3.73 -7.74
N ILE A 156 -11.77 -2.85 -7.31
CA ILE A 156 -11.80 -1.42 -7.60
C ILE A 156 -10.48 -0.99 -8.23
N ARG A 157 -10.54 -0.24 -9.33
CA ARG A 157 -9.40 0.45 -9.94
C ARG A 157 -9.36 1.87 -9.41
N LEU A 158 -8.24 2.25 -8.83
CA LEU A 158 -8.02 3.59 -8.28
C LEU A 158 -6.71 4.16 -8.81
N ARG A 159 -6.64 5.47 -8.92
CA ARG A 159 -5.40 6.19 -9.17
C ARG A 159 -4.84 6.71 -7.85
N VAL A 160 -3.57 6.45 -7.58
CA VAL A 160 -2.87 7.03 -6.42
C VAL A 160 -2.71 8.52 -6.64
N ILE A 161 -3.20 9.34 -5.71
CA ILE A 161 -3.11 10.81 -5.80
C ILE A 161 -2.07 11.39 -4.85
N ASP A 162 -1.90 10.77 -3.69
CA ASP A 162 -1.04 11.29 -2.63
C ASP A 162 -0.56 10.16 -1.71
N GLU A 163 0.54 10.41 -1.01
CA GLU A 163 1.10 9.50 -0.01
C GLU A 163 1.47 10.25 1.28
N THR A 164 1.11 9.67 2.43
CA THR A 164 1.35 10.27 3.73
C THR A 164 2.19 9.34 4.59
N PHE A 165 3.31 9.86 5.10
CA PHE A 165 4.14 9.18 6.09
C PHE A 165 3.98 9.83 7.46
N THR A 166 3.56 9.05 8.46
CA THR A 166 3.42 9.51 9.84
C THR A 166 4.55 8.94 10.69
N LYS A 167 5.30 9.79 11.39
CA LYS A 167 6.27 9.32 12.39
C LYS A 167 5.52 8.92 13.64
N LEU A 168 5.41 7.60 13.86
CA LEU A 168 4.83 7.07 15.08
C LEU A 168 5.93 6.87 16.12
N ASN A 169 5.74 7.44 17.30
CA ASN A 169 6.56 7.08 18.45
C ASN A 169 6.16 5.67 18.94
N PRO A 170 7.04 4.94 19.65
CA PRO A 170 6.71 3.61 20.18
C PRO A 170 5.43 3.56 21.01
N SER A 171 5.04 4.68 21.64
CA SER A 171 3.81 4.80 22.44
C SER A 171 2.54 5.06 21.61
N GLU A 172 2.66 5.28 20.30
CA GLU A 172 1.59 5.71 19.39
C GLU A 172 1.34 4.69 18.26
N ILE A 173 2.02 3.54 18.29
CA ILE A 173 1.91 2.49 17.27
C ILE A 173 0.46 2.02 17.10
N ASP A 174 -0.32 1.96 18.18
CA ASP A 174 -1.73 1.54 18.15
C ASP A 174 -2.69 2.64 17.66
N LYS A 175 -2.22 3.88 17.49
CA LYS A 175 -3.08 5.05 17.24
C LYS A 175 -3.02 5.58 15.81
N GLY A 176 -2.04 5.17 15.02
CA GLY A 176 -1.83 5.74 13.71
C GLY A 176 -1.29 4.75 12.70
N VAL A 177 -1.40 5.13 11.43
CA VAL A 177 -0.87 4.36 10.30
C VAL A 177 0.45 5.02 9.87
N PRO A 178 1.57 4.28 9.82
CA PRO A 178 2.87 4.87 9.50
C PRO A 178 3.02 5.23 8.01
N TYR A 179 2.30 4.53 7.13
CA TYR A 179 2.25 4.82 5.70
C TYR A 179 0.84 4.61 5.16
N GLN A 180 0.24 5.68 4.64
CA GLN A 180 -1.11 5.67 4.07
C GLN A 180 -1.09 6.22 2.65
N LEU A 181 -1.81 5.57 1.75
CA LEU A 181 -2.00 6.03 0.38
C LEU A 181 -3.38 6.66 0.24
N SER A 182 -3.46 7.77 -0.49
CA SER A 182 -4.73 8.35 -0.90
C SER A 182 -5.02 8.00 -2.35
N GLY A 183 -6.23 7.51 -2.63
CA GLY A 183 -6.69 7.15 -3.97
C GLY A 183 -7.81 8.05 -4.49
N SER A 184 -7.96 8.08 -5.81
CA SER A 184 -9.08 8.71 -6.53
C SER A 184 -9.69 7.77 -7.55
N ILE A 185 -11.00 7.89 -7.74
CA ILE A 185 -11.78 7.16 -8.74
C ILE A 185 -12.61 8.10 -9.63
N ASN A 186 -12.39 9.41 -9.54
CA ASN A 186 -13.16 10.43 -10.25
C ASN A 186 -12.93 10.49 -11.78
N GLU A 187 -12.23 9.54 -12.36
CA GLU A 187 -11.97 9.51 -13.81
C GLU A 187 -12.66 8.32 -14.46
N TYR A 188 -13.02 8.49 -15.73
CA TYR A 188 -13.59 7.42 -16.55
C TYR A 188 -12.64 6.22 -16.60
N GLY A 189 -13.19 5.02 -16.44
CA GLY A 189 -12.44 3.76 -16.35
C GLY A 189 -11.87 3.43 -14.96
N LEU A 190 -12.05 4.31 -13.97
CA LEU A 190 -11.76 4.05 -12.54
C LEU A 190 -13.05 3.73 -11.77
N GLY A 191 -12.92 3.26 -10.54
CA GLY A 191 -14.03 2.75 -9.74
C GLY A 191 -14.14 1.22 -9.83
N LEU A 192 -15.32 0.68 -9.55
CA LEU A 192 -15.50 -0.77 -9.56
C LEU A 192 -15.27 -1.33 -10.96
N VAL A 193 -14.58 -2.46 -11.05
CA VAL A 193 -14.31 -3.11 -12.35
C VAL A 193 -15.63 -3.51 -13.03
N SER A 194 -16.65 -3.89 -12.24
CA SER A 194 -17.99 -4.25 -12.71
C SER A 194 -18.70 -3.12 -13.47
N TRP A 195 -18.40 -1.85 -13.17
CA TRP A 195 -19.01 -0.70 -13.85
C TRP A 195 -18.64 -0.61 -15.33
N TRP A 196 -17.48 -1.18 -15.69
CA TRP A 196 -16.89 -1.02 -17.02
C TRP A 196 -16.92 -2.31 -17.84
N GLN A 197 -17.59 -3.37 -17.38
CA GLN A 197 -17.59 -4.67 -18.08
C GLN A 197 -18.47 -4.70 -19.34
N ASN A 198 -19.35 -3.72 -19.51
CA ASN A 198 -20.30 -3.63 -20.64
C ASN A 198 -20.13 -2.37 -21.49
N VAL A 199 -19.01 -1.65 -21.34
CA VAL A 199 -18.65 -0.46 -22.12
C VAL A 199 -17.66 -0.83 -23.22
#